data_AF-A0A3E2JBI4-F1
#
_entry.id   AF-A0A3E2JBI4-F1
#
_cell.length_a   1.000
_cell.length_b   1.000
_cell.length_c   1.000
_cell.angle_alpha   90.00
_cell.angle_beta   90.00
_cell.angle_gamma   90.00
#
_symmetry.space_group_name_H-M   'P 1'
#
loop_
_entity.id
_entity.type
_entity.pdbx_description
1 polymer ?
#
loop_
_entity_poly.entity_id
_entity_poly.type
_entity_poly.pdbx_seq_one_letter_code
_entity_poly.pdbx_strand_id
1 'polypeptide(L)'
;MSRNAKIKIMIILNVLFFLTGCNDIRILEDQAMIQTITYDLEKKNDDSKVEEINVSVSIPIAEEKGKQKIIHAKAGSSKEARLKLSSQTGWNLVNGQLRTILIGKSLAGLGVRTHLDALERDPSIGGRTKVAIVNGDAAAMLSTDYDKQQGTYEYIDRLIEKEVQNNTFPGLSLYHFETDYYDDGVDPVAPLLIKKKTYVGVDGIALFQDDRYVTKIDSTRAIIFSLIHQELDDGHINFRWTGNKEADPEFVAFSNVKSSRKLNVKHDPKSKDFTVNISVKVKGSILEYLGNKSIRENENRAYIERKLEEYLEHDMERLVAFTQRHNVDSFGLGKAVRNSLDYEEWKSLNWRDVYPTVKVNCKATVEIRDYGLVK
;
A
#
# COMPACT_ATOMS: atom_id res chain seq x y z
N MET A 1 35.59 -30.50 -52.86
CA MET A 1 34.65 -30.70 -51.72
C MET A 1 33.30 -31.16 -52.23
N SER A 2 32.73 -32.22 -51.65
CA SER A 2 31.38 -32.68 -52.00
C SER A 2 30.31 -31.64 -51.63
N ARG A 3 29.16 -31.65 -52.33
CA ARG A 3 28.02 -30.73 -52.06
C ARG A 3 27.61 -30.74 -50.58
N ASN A 4 27.68 -31.91 -49.95
CA ASN A 4 27.35 -32.11 -48.54
C ASN A 4 28.36 -31.43 -47.59
N ALA A 5 29.64 -31.34 -47.97
CA ALA A 5 30.65 -30.64 -47.18
C ALA A 5 30.44 -29.11 -47.21
N LYS A 6 30.02 -28.54 -48.35
CA LYS A 6 29.68 -27.12 -48.45
C LYS A 6 28.45 -26.76 -47.62
N ILE A 7 27.42 -27.61 -47.63
CA ILE A 7 26.20 -27.41 -46.82
C ILE A 7 26.54 -27.48 -45.32
N LYS A 8 27.34 -28.46 -44.88
CA LYS A 8 27.77 -28.57 -43.48
C LYS A 8 28.55 -27.33 -43.01
N ILE A 9 29.48 -26.83 -43.82
CA ILE A 9 30.24 -25.61 -43.50
C ILE A 9 29.32 -24.39 -43.44
N MET A 10 28.35 -24.27 -44.34
CA MET A 10 27.42 -23.15 -44.34
C MET A 10 26.51 -23.15 -43.11
N ILE A 11 26.05 -24.32 -42.66
CA ILE A 11 25.28 -24.47 -41.40
C ILE A 11 26.14 -24.10 -40.19
N ILE A 12 27.38 -24.59 -40.10
CA ILE A 12 28.31 -24.26 -39.00
C ILE A 12 28.59 -22.76 -38.96
N LEU A 13 28.81 -22.13 -40.12
CA LEU A 13 29.03 -20.68 -40.21
C LEU A 13 27.79 -19.90 -39.76
N ASN A 14 26.59 -20.36 -40.11
CA ASN A 14 25.33 -19.74 -39.70
C ASN A 14 25.11 -19.85 -38.18
N VAL A 15 25.43 -21.00 -37.58
CA VAL A 15 25.38 -21.20 -36.11
C VAL A 15 26.38 -20.30 -35.38
N LEU A 16 27.57 -20.06 -35.94
CA LEU A 16 28.56 -19.15 -35.37
C LEU A 16 28.11 -17.68 -35.36
N PHE A 17 27.29 -17.24 -36.33
CA PHE A 17 26.69 -15.90 -36.30
C PHE A 17 25.68 -15.73 -35.15
N PHE A 18 24.96 -16.80 -34.79
CA PHE A 18 24.02 -16.79 -33.66
C PHE A 18 24.69 -16.92 -32.27
N LEU A 19 26.00 -17.18 -32.21
CA LEU A 19 26.77 -17.28 -30.97
C LEU A 19 27.40 -15.93 -30.55
N THR A 20 27.07 -14.83 -31.22
CA THR A 20 27.46 -13.48 -30.79
C THR A 20 26.59 -13.01 -29.62
N GLY A 21 26.79 -13.63 -28.45
CA GLY A 21 26.19 -13.15 -27.21
C GLY A 21 26.71 -11.76 -26.87
N CYS A 22 25.81 -10.83 -26.53
CA CYS A 22 26.21 -9.54 -25.99
C CYS A 22 26.96 -9.74 -24.66
N ASN A 23 28.17 -9.19 -24.57
CA ASN A 23 29.00 -9.23 -23.37
C ASN A 23 28.58 -8.12 -22.40
N ASP A 24 27.50 -8.30 -21.64
CA ASP A 24 27.05 -7.37 -20.57
C ASP A 24 27.62 -7.82 -19.21
N ILE A 25 28.95 -7.78 -19.06
CA ILE A 25 29.61 -8.04 -17.77
C ILE A 25 29.46 -6.81 -16.89
N ARG A 26 28.84 -6.99 -15.73
CA ARG A 26 28.73 -5.97 -14.69
C ARG A 26 29.53 -6.42 -13.46
N ILE A 27 30.55 -5.65 -13.11
CA ILE A 27 31.39 -5.90 -11.93
C ILE A 27 30.58 -5.48 -10.70
N LEU A 28 30.40 -6.39 -9.75
CA LEU A 28 29.54 -6.18 -8.59
C LEU A 28 30.14 -5.13 -7.64
N GLU A 29 31.48 -5.13 -7.55
CA GLU A 29 32.29 -4.25 -6.71
C GLU A 29 32.22 -2.78 -7.15
N ASP A 30 31.92 -2.52 -8.43
CA ASP A 30 31.76 -1.18 -8.99
C ASP A 30 30.32 -0.65 -8.86
N GLN A 31 29.41 -1.45 -8.30
CA GLN A 31 27.99 -1.14 -8.21
C GLN A 31 27.53 -0.84 -6.79
N ALA A 32 26.68 0.17 -6.67
CA ALA A 32 25.98 0.51 -5.45
C ALA A 32 24.47 0.28 -5.66
N MET A 33 23.96 -0.76 -5.02
CA MET A 33 22.55 -1.16 -5.10
C MET A 33 21.71 -0.31 -4.16
N ILE A 34 20.86 0.54 -4.74
CA ILE A 34 19.91 1.35 -3.97
C ILE A 34 18.82 0.44 -3.41
N GLN A 35 18.58 0.52 -2.09
CA GLN A 35 17.52 -0.24 -1.40
C GLN A 35 16.28 0.61 -1.11
N THR A 36 16.48 1.90 -0.85
CA THR A 36 15.40 2.84 -0.55
C THR A 36 15.69 4.18 -1.19
N ILE A 37 14.66 4.78 -1.79
CA ILE A 37 14.67 6.17 -2.28
C ILE A 37 13.66 6.96 -1.46
N THR A 38 14.01 8.19 -1.10
CA THR A 38 13.14 9.15 -0.42
C THR A 38 12.88 10.33 -1.33
N TYR A 39 11.67 10.90 -1.27
CA TYR A 39 11.30 12.15 -1.92
C TYR A 39 10.66 13.08 -0.90
N ASP A 40 11.29 14.22 -0.65
CA ASP A 40 10.77 15.26 0.23
C ASP A 40 10.66 16.58 -0.54
N LEU A 41 9.69 17.40 -0.14
CA LEU A 41 9.57 18.76 -0.65
C LEU A 41 10.67 19.62 -0.05
N GLU A 42 11.51 20.22 -0.89
CA GLU A 42 12.51 21.18 -0.41
C GLU A 42 11.82 22.51 -0.07
N LYS A 43 12.22 23.14 1.04
CA LYS A 43 11.68 24.46 1.40
C LYS A 43 12.10 25.49 0.34
N LYS A 44 11.14 26.24 -0.20
CA LYS A 44 11.42 27.38 -1.09
C LYS A 44 12.39 28.34 -0.40
N ASN A 45 13.55 28.56 -1.01
CA ASN A 45 14.26 29.82 -0.82
C ASN A 45 13.53 30.88 -1.63
N ASP A 46 13.43 32.10 -1.10
CA ASP A 46 12.66 33.23 -1.67
C ASP A 46 13.04 33.56 -3.13
N ASP A 47 14.22 33.16 -3.58
CA ASP A 47 14.75 33.39 -4.94
C ASP A 47 14.45 32.24 -5.94
N SER A 48 13.95 31.09 -5.49
CA SER A 48 13.77 29.90 -6.34
C SER A 48 12.37 29.86 -6.96
N LYS A 49 12.29 30.11 -8.28
CA LYS A 49 11.04 30.00 -9.07
C LYS A 49 10.58 28.54 -9.29
N VAL A 50 11.40 27.55 -8.99
CA VAL A 50 11.15 26.13 -9.24
C VAL A 50 11.01 25.40 -7.90
N GLU A 51 9.99 24.55 -7.78
CA GLU A 51 9.85 23.65 -6.64
C GLU A 51 10.91 22.55 -6.75
N GLU A 52 11.89 22.59 -5.85
CA GLU A 52 12.89 21.55 -5.74
C GLU A 52 12.40 20.41 -4.84
N ILE A 53 12.91 19.23 -5.12
CA ILE A 53 12.78 18.05 -4.27
C ILE A 53 14.13 17.71 -3.66
N ASN A 54 14.09 17.21 -2.43
CA ASN A 54 15.22 16.56 -1.81
C ASN A 54 15.06 15.04 -1.98
N VAL A 55 16.02 14.41 -2.65
CA VAL A 55 16.03 12.97 -2.88
C VAL A 55 17.21 12.36 -2.14
N SER A 56 16.93 11.42 -1.23
CA SER A 56 17.99 10.64 -0.57
C SER A 56 17.87 9.16 -0.92
N VAL A 57 19.01 8.47 -1.03
CA VAL A 57 19.06 7.03 -1.31
C VAL A 57 19.89 6.31 -0.26
N SER A 58 19.44 5.10 0.10
CA SER A 58 20.18 4.19 0.97
C SER A 58 20.91 3.12 0.15
N ILE A 59 22.19 2.94 0.46
CA ILE A 59 23.10 1.98 -0.14
C ILE A 59 23.70 1.11 0.98
N PRO A 60 23.48 -0.21 1.02
CA PRO A 60 24.10 -1.10 1.99
C PRO A 60 25.62 -1.11 1.85
N ILE A 61 26.33 -1.22 2.97
CA ILE A 61 27.79 -1.44 2.97
C ILE A 61 28.02 -2.95 3.10
N ALA A 62 28.51 -3.58 2.03
CA ALA A 62 28.60 -5.04 1.92
C ALA A 62 29.47 -5.69 3.02
N GLU A 63 30.51 -4.98 3.47
CA GLU A 63 31.48 -5.45 4.47
C GLU A 63 30.97 -5.35 5.92
N GLU A 64 29.99 -4.49 6.18
CA GLU A 64 29.46 -4.21 7.53
C GLU A 64 27.96 -4.46 7.60
N LYS A 65 27.59 -5.61 8.17
CA LYS A 65 26.18 -5.97 8.34
C LYS A 65 25.42 -4.89 9.13
N GLY A 66 24.31 -4.44 8.57
CA GLY A 66 23.44 -3.44 9.18
C GLY A 66 23.89 -1.99 8.98
N LYS A 67 24.99 -1.75 8.25
CA LYS A 67 25.40 -0.40 7.88
C LYS A 67 24.88 -0.02 6.50
N GLN A 68 24.59 1.26 6.37
CA GLN A 68 24.16 1.89 5.12
C GLN A 68 24.87 3.22 4.96
N LYS A 69 25.18 3.57 3.71
CA LYS A 69 25.52 4.91 3.30
C LYS A 69 24.26 5.59 2.78
N ILE A 70 23.99 6.80 3.27
CA ILE A 70 22.90 7.65 2.76
C ILE A 70 23.53 8.84 2.08
N ILE A 71 23.15 9.06 0.84
CA ILE A 71 23.52 10.24 0.05
C ILE A 71 22.24 10.96 -0.38
N HIS A 72 22.31 12.28 -0.52
CA HIS A 72 21.15 13.12 -0.81
C HIS A 72 21.47 14.16 -1.88
N ALA A 73 20.46 14.57 -2.64
CA ALA A 73 20.59 15.60 -3.66
C ALA A 73 19.31 16.42 -3.78
N LYS A 74 19.47 17.74 -3.89
CA LYS A 74 18.40 18.66 -4.28
C LYS A 74 18.33 18.79 -5.79
N ALA A 75 17.15 18.69 -6.37
CA ALA A 75 16.96 18.76 -7.82
C ALA A 75 15.54 19.17 -8.19
N GLY A 76 15.32 19.62 -9.43
CA GLY A 76 13.98 19.86 -9.97
C GLY A 76 13.29 18.60 -10.50
N SER A 77 14.00 17.47 -10.62
CA SER A 77 13.42 16.21 -11.11
C SER A 77 14.14 14.96 -10.56
N SER A 78 13.45 13.82 -10.57
CA SER A 78 14.01 12.52 -10.17
C SER A 78 15.25 12.12 -10.99
N LYS A 79 15.30 12.48 -12.28
CA LYS A 79 16.44 12.16 -13.16
C LYS A 79 17.64 13.07 -12.89
N GLU A 80 17.41 14.36 -12.68
CA GLU A 80 18.47 15.28 -12.26
C GLU A 80 19.03 14.89 -10.88
N ALA A 81 18.16 14.54 -9.92
CA ALA A 81 18.58 14.02 -8.62
C ALA A 81 19.48 12.80 -8.78
N ARG A 82 19.12 11.85 -9.67
CA ARG A 82 19.93 10.66 -9.94
C ARG A 82 21.33 11.02 -10.46
N LEU A 83 21.45 11.99 -11.36
CA LEU A 83 22.75 12.45 -11.86
C LEU A 83 23.61 13.05 -10.72
N LYS A 84 23.01 13.91 -9.89
CA LYS A 84 23.69 14.53 -8.73
C LYS A 84 24.09 13.50 -7.67
N LEU A 85 23.25 12.49 -7.41
CA LEU A 85 23.59 11.40 -6.49
C LEU A 85 24.73 10.55 -7.04
N SER A 86 24.72 10.26 -8.34
CA SER A 86 25.77 9.46 -8.99
C SER A 86 27.13 10.17 -8.96
N SER A 87 27.17 11.50 -9.04
CA SER A 87 28.43 12.26 -8.97
C SER A 87 29.03 12.34 -7.56
N GLN A 88 28.30 11.94 -6.52
CA GLN A 88 28.78 11.95 -5.12
C GLN A 88 29.52 10.66 -4.72
N THR A 89 29.61 9.69 -5.62
CA THR A 89 30.20 8.38 -5.34
C THR A 89 31.02 7.88 -6.52
N GLY A 90 32.04 7.06 -6.23
CA GLY A 90 32.80 6.33 -7.25
C GLY A 90 32.03 5.13 -7.83
N TRP A 91 30.92 4.72 -7.20
CA TRP A 91 30.11 3.58 -7.63
C TRP A 91 29.06 3.95 -8.68
N ASN A 92 28.78 3.01 -9.57
CA ASN A 92 27.60 3.06 -10.44
C ASN A 92 26.34 2.75 -9.61
N LEU A 93 25.50 3.75 -9.39
CA LEU A 93 24.23 3.57 -8.72
C LEU A 93 23.28 2.73 -9.59
N VAL A 94 22.71 1.66 -9.04
CA VAL A 94 21.76 0.78 -9.73
C VAL A 94 20.49 0.56 -8.90
N ASN A 95 19.34 0.44 -9.59
CA ASN A 95 18.01 0.34 -8.98
C ASN A 95 17.47 -1.10 -8.88
N GLY A 96 18.21 -2.10 -9.38
CA GLY A 96 17.76 -3.49 -9.48
C GLY A 96 17.40 -4.18 -8.15
N GLN A 97 17.64 -3.51 -7.01
CA GLN A 97 17.30 -3.97 -5.67
C GLN A 97 16.48 -2.94 -4.89
N LEU A 98 15.86 -1.98 -5.58
CA LEU A 98 15.01 -0.98 -4.94
C LEU A 98 13.79 -1.65 -4.30
N ARG A 99 13.71 -1.63 -2.97
CA ARG A 99 12.62 -2.28 -2.21
C ARG A 99 11.55 -1.31 -1.78
N THR A 100 11.92 -0.09 -1.40
CA THR A 100 10.99 0.89 -0.82
C THR A 100 11.18 2.29 -1.39
N ILE A 101 10.08 2.95 -1.70
CA ILE A 101 9.97 4.37 -2.05
C ILE A 101 9.24 5.06 -0.90
N LEU A 102 9.90 6.04 -0.28
CA LEU A 102 9.34 6.83 0.80
C LEU A 102 9.06 8.26 0.31
N ILE A 103 7.86 8.77 0.51
CA ILE A 103 7.49 10.12 0.08
C ILE A 103 7.03 10.92 1.28
N GLY A 104 7.63 12.08 1.53
CA GLY A 104 7.20 12.99 2.59
C GLY A 104 5.77 13.47 2.36
N LYS A 105 4.94 13.51 3.42
CA LYS A 105 3.52 13.86 3.34
C LYS A 105 3.27 15.21 2.66
N SER A 106 4.15 16.19 2.88
CA SER A 106 4.06 17.51 2.25
C SER A 106 4.18 17.43 0.73
N LEU A 107 5.10 16.62 0.21
CA LEU A 107 5.25 16.40 -1.23
C LEU A 107 4.06 15.59 -1.77
N ALA A 108 3.63 14.56 -1.03
CA ALA A 108 2.47 13.76 -1.42
C ALA A 108 1.19 14.59 -1.58
N GLY A 109 1.01 15.67 -0.81
CA GLY A 109 -0.12 16.59 -0.97
C GLY A 109 -0.06 17.41 -2.28
N LEU A 110 1.12 17.61 -2.85
CA LEU A 110 1.31 18.27 -4.15
C LEU A 110 1.18 17.32 -5.35
N GLY A 111 1.15 16.01 -5.10
CA GLY A 111 1.09 14.97 -6.12
C GLY A 111 2.33 14.09 -6.11
N VAL A 112 2.14 12.77 -6.25
CA VAL A 112 3.24 11.81 -6.30
C VAL A 112 3.58 11.34 -7.71
N ARG A 113 2.69 11.59 -8.70
CA ARG A 113 2.77 10.93 -10.01
C ARG A 113 4.06 11.23 -10.75
N THR A 114 4.51 12.48 -10.76
CA THR A 114 5.76 12.87 -11.45
C THR A 114 6.99 12.12 -10.92
N HIS A 115 6.97 11.77 -9.63
CA HIS A 115 8.08 11.03 -9.00
C HIS A 115 8.00 9.54 -9.28
N LEU A 116 6.79 8.96 -9.23
CA LEU A 116 6.56 7.54 -9.50
C LEU A 116 6.73 7.19 -10.99
N ASP A 117 6.27 8.03 -11.93
CA ASP A 117 6.44 7.83 -13.38
C ASP A 117 7.92 7.70 -13.78
N ALA A 118 8.79 8.50 -13.15
CA ALA A 118 10.22 8.44 -13.42
C ALA A 118 10.89 7.13 -12.97
N LEU A 119 10.30 6.45 -11.99
CA LEU A 119 10.73 5.14 -11.47
C LEU A 119 10.11 3.99 -12.27
N GLU A 120 8.83 4.09 -12.60
CA GLU A 120 8.09 3.11 -13.41
C GLU A 120 8.74 2.89 -14.78
N ARG A 121 9.20 3.97 -15.42
CA ARG A 121 9.89 3.91 -16.74
C ARG A 121 11.26 3.24 -16.70
N ASP A 122 11.80 2.91 -15.53
CA ASP A 122 13.06 2.19 -15.38
C ASP A 122 12.79 0.68 -15.27
N PRO A 123 13.08 -0.12 -16.31
CA PRO A 123 12.77 -1.56 -16.31
C PRO A 123 13.58 -2.35 -15.27
N SER A 124 14.59 -1.74 -14.64
CA SER A 124 15.32 -2.37 -13.54
C SER A 124 14.58 -2.29 -12.20
N ILE A 125 13.56 -1.43 -12.08
CA ILE A 125 12.73 -1.32 -10.87
C ILE A 125 11.60 -2.34 -10.97
N GLY A 126 11.50 -3.20 -9.95
CA GLY A 126 10.44 -4.20 -9.89
C GLY A 126 9.11 -3.58 -9.48
N GLY A 127 7.99 -3.98 -10.11
CA GLY A 127 6.64 -3.53 -9.72
C GLY A 127 6.24 -3.87 -8.27
N ARG A 128 7.00 -4.74 -7.58
CA ARG A 128 6.86 -5.08 -6.16
C ARG A 128 7.53 -4.09 -5.20
N THR A 129 8.26 -3.09 -5.71
CA THR A 129 8.81 -2.01 -4.87
C THR A 129 7.67 -1.37 -4.08
N LYS A 130 7.82 -1.25 -2.76
CA LYS A 130 6.80 -0.71 -1.86
C LYS A 130 6.78 0.81 -1.94
N VAL A 131 5.59 1.41 -1.91
CA VAL A 131 5.39 2.85 -1.81
C VAL A 131 4.83 3.16 -0.43
N ALA A 132 5.43 4.10 0.29
CA ALA A 132 4.96 4.54 1.60
C ALA A 132 5.07 6.05 1.78
N ILE A 133 4.11 6.62 2.51
CA ILE A 133 4.11 8.05 2.84
C ILE A 133 4.67 8.23 4.24
N VAL A 134 5.47 9.26 4.44
CA VAL A 134 6.04 9.61 5.73
C VAL A 134 5.35 10.85 6.28
N ASN A 135 4.70 10.73 7.43
CA ASN A 135 4.17 11.87 8.18
C ASN A 135 5.34 12.66 8.80
N GLY A 136 5.96 13.51 7.98
CA GLY A 136 7.18 14.23 8.29
C GLY A 136 8.16 14.15 7.11
N ASP A 137 9.45 14.24 7.42
CA ASP A 137 10.55 14.20 6.45
C ASP A 137 11.05 12.76 6.27
N ALA A 138 10.97 12.24 5.04
CA ALA A 138 11.31 10.87 4.69
C ALA A 138 12.82 10.62 4.74
N ALA A 139 13.64 11.59 4.30
CA ALA A 139 15.09 11.54 4.40
C ALA A 139 15.58 11.43 5.86
N ALA A 140 14.98 12.19 6.78
CA ALA A 140 15.27 12.16 8.21
C ALA A 140 14.80 10.87 8.88
N MET A 141 13.70 10.27 8.41
CA MET A 141 13.31 8.92 8.83
C MET A 141 14.38 7.91 8.40
N LEU A 142 14.76 7.89 7.12
CA LEU A 142 15.75 6.95 6.60
C LEU A 142 17.13 7.10 7.26
N SER A 143 17.50 8.33 7.63
CA SER A 143 18.80 8.66 8.24
C SER A 143 18.87 8.39 9.75
N THR A 144 17.76 8.05 10.39
CA THR A 144 17.76 7.73 11.82
C THR A 144 18.10 6.27 12.03
N ASP A 145 19.04 5.98 12.93
CA ASP A 145 19.34 4.62 13.37
C ASP A 145 18.31 4.17 14.42
N TYR A 146 17.47 3.19 14.05
CA TYR A 146 16.44 2.61 14.92
C TYR A 146 16.83 1.24 15.48
N ASP A 147 17.81 0.58 14.87
CA ASP A 147 18.18 -0.80 15.17
C ASP A 147 19.66 -1.01 14.89
N LYS A 148 20.42 -1.35 15.93
CA LYS A 148 21.87 -1.55 15.81
C LYS A 148 22.25 -2.79 14.99
N GLN A 149 21.30 -3.70 14.72
CA GLN A 149 21.56 -4.98 14.07
C GLN A 149 21.29 -4.98 12.56
N GLN A 150 20.53 -4.01 12.04
CA GLN A 150 20.14 -3.94 10.63
C GLN A 150 20.05 -2.48 10.16
N GLY A 151 20.26 -2.25 8.86
CA GLY A 151 20.16 -0.90 8.31
C GLY A 151 18.72 -0.39 8.36
N THR A 152 18.53 0.92 8.49
CA THR A 152 17.17 1.52 8.55
C THR A 152 16.34 1.18 7.31
N TYR A 153 16.97 1.05 6.13
CA TYR A 153 16.29 0.59 4.91
C TYR A 153 15.64 -0.80 5.10
N GLU A 154 16.35 -1.74 5.74
CA GLU A 154 15.88 -3.10 5.99
C GLU A 154 14.82 -3.13 7.08
N TYR A 155 15.01 -2.33 8.14
CA TYR A 155 14.04 -2.16 9.21
C TYR A 155 12.68 -1.66 8.67
N ILE A 156 12.69 -0.62 7.81
CA ILE A 156 11.46 -0.08 7.20
C ILE A 156 10.84 -1.08 6.21
N ASP A 157 11.64 -1.71 5.35
CA ASP A 157 11.16 -2.72 4.39
C ASP A 157 10.44 -3.88 5.10
N ARG A 158 11.01 -4.36 6.20
CA ARG A 158 10.44 -5.42 7.06
C ARG A 158 9.22 -4.97 7.83
N LEU A 159 9.22 -3.73 8.34
CA LEU A 159 8.03 -3.17 9.00
C LEU A 159 6.85 -3.17 8.04
N ILE A 160 7.03 -2.63 6.83
CA ILE A 160 5.99 -2.59 5.80
C ILE A 160 5.56 -4.02 5.43
N GLU A 161 6.50 -4.93 5.21
CA GLU A 161 6.22 -6.34 4.88
C GLU A 161 5.34 -7.02 5.94
N LYS A 162 5.69 -6.87 7.22
CA LYS A 162 4.97 -7.45 8.35
C LYS A 162 3.54 -6.90 8.44
N GLU A 163 3.33 -5.63 8.13
CA GLU A 163 2.00 -5.00 8.15
C GLU A 163 1.11 -5.48 6.99
N VAL A 164 1.70 -5.85 5.85
CA VAL A 164 0.99 -6.55 4.74
C VAL A 164 0.68 -7.99 5.11
N GLN A 165 1.66 -8.72 5.64
CA GLN A 165 1.49 -10.14 5.99
C GLN A 165 0.40 -10.35 7.06
N ASN A 166 0.25 -9.40 7.98
CA ASN A 166 -0.84 -9.40 8.95
C ASN A 166 -2.18 -8.92 8.38
N ASN A 167 -2.25 -8.63 7.07
CA ASN A 167 -3.38 -8.08 6.33
C ASN A 167 -3.99 -6.82 6.97
N THR A 168 -3.18 -6.06 7.69
CA THR A 168 -3.62 -4.78 8.30
C THR A 168 -3.75 -3.71 7.22
N PHE A 169 -2.99 -3.81 6.13
CA PHE A 169 -2.94 -2.82 5.06
C PHE A 169 -3.13 -3.43 3.66
N PRO A 170 -3.81 -2.72 2.75
CA PRO A 170 -3.99 -3.15 1.37
C PRO A 170 -2.71 -3.07 0.55
N GLY A 171 -2.68 -3.64 -0.66
CA GLY A 171 -1.47 -3.76 -1.50
C GLY A 171 -0.58 -2.51 -1.56
N LEU A 172 0.66 -2.61 -1.05
CA LEU A 172 1.57 -1.47 -0.84
C LEU A 172 2.60 -1.28 -1.97
N SER A 173 2.48 -2.01 -3.08
CA SER A 173 3.50 -1.97 -4.14
C SER A 173 3.22 -0.90 -5.18
N LEU A 174 4.27 -0.44 -5.85
CA LEU A 174 4.21 0.51 -6.97
C LEU A 174 3.21 0.06 -8.02
N TYR A 175 3.21 -1.23 -8.37
CA TYR A 175 2.24 -1.78 -9.30
C TYR A 175 0.78 -1.61 -8.86
N HIS A 176 0.44 -1.87 -7.59
CA HIS A 176 -0.93 -1.72 -7.11
C HIS A 176 -1.33 -0.25 -7.03
N PHE A 177 -0.44 0.61 -6.53
CA PHE A 177 -0.66 2.05 -6.49
C PHE A 177 -0.95 2.62 -7.88
N GLU A 178 -0.13 2.27 -8.88
CA GLU A 178 -0.33 2.71 -10.26
C GLU A 178 -1.58 2.09 -10.89
N THR A 179 -1.87 0.82 -10.60
CA THR A 179 -3.09 0.18 -11.11
C THR A 179 -4.34 0.91 -10.62
N ASP A 180 -4.40 1.27 -9.33
CA ASP A 180 -5.52 2.05 -8.81
C ASP A 180 -5.53 3.49 -9.33
N TYR A 181 -4.37 4.12 -9.52
CA TYR A 181 -4.28 5.46 -10.12
C TYR A 181 -4.84 5.52 -11.55
N TYR A 182 -4.61 4.48 -12.36
CA TYR A 182 -5.06 4.43 -13.75
C TYR A 182 -6.46 3.83 -13.95
N ASP A 183 -7.04 3.19 -12.93
CA ASP A 183 -8.32 2.50 -13.06
C ASP A 183 -9.48 3.39 -12.61
N ASP A 184 -10.37 3.69 -13.55
CA ASP A 184 -11.57 4.46 -13.35
C ASP A 184 -12.44 3.92 -12.20
N GLY A 185 -12.70 4.79 -11.23
CA GLY A 185 -13.64 4.54 -10.13
C GLY A 185 -13.01 3.89 -8.89
N VAL A 186 -11.69 4.04 -8.71
CA VAL A 186 -11.00 3.80 -7.44
C VAL A 186 -9.94 4.87 -7.23
N ASP A 187 -9.57 5.12 -5.98
CA ASP A 187 -8.41 5.91 -5.62
C ASP A 187 -7.32 5.06 -4.94
N PRO A 188 -6.04 5.34 -5.23
CA PRO A 188 -4.94 4.62 -4.62
C PRO A 188 -4.80 4.92 -3.13
N VAL A 189 -4.13 4.01 -2.43
CA VAL A 189 -3.82 4.10 -1.02
C VAL A 189 -2.37 3.70 -0.76
N ALA A 190 -1.81 4.19 0.33
CA ALA A 190 -0.44 3.84 0.74
C ALA A 190 -0.36 3.79 2.28
N PRO A 191 0.61 3.08 2.87
CA PRO A 191 0.82 3.12 4.31
C PRO A 191 1.39 4.50 4.68
N LEU A 192 0.89 5.09 5.75
CA LEU A 192 1.41 6.31 6.34
C LEU A 192 2.28 5.96 7.55
N LEU A 193 3.57 6.16 7.43
CA LEU A 193 4.56 5.93 8.48
C LEU A 193 4.77 7.18 9.31
N ILE A 194 5.13 7.01 10.57
CA ILE A 194 5.47 8.11 11.47
C ILE A 194 6.74 7.80 12.25
N LYS A 195 7.68 8.75 12.25
CA LYS A 195 8.88 8.67 13.06
C LYS A 195 8.51 8.85 14.53
N LYS A 196 8.79 7.85 15.35
CA LYS A 196 8.80 7.96 16.82
C LYS A 196 10.24 8.14 17.30
N LYS A 197 10.43 8.34 18.62
CA LYS A 197 11.75 8.60 19.20
C LYS A 197 12.74 7.46 18.96
N THR A 198 12.30 6.21 19.06
CA THR A 198 13.16 5.02 19.03
C THR A 198 12.79 4.01 17.95
N TYR A 199 11.71 4.23 17.20
CA TYR A 199 11.22 3.29 16.20
C TYR A 199 10.39 4.00 15.12
N VAL A 200 10.09 3.32 14.02
CA VAL A 200 9.10 3.78 13.03
C VAL A 200 7.77 3.11 13.34
N GLY A 201 6.73 3.92 13.52
CA GLY A 201 5.37 3.44 13.69
C GLY A 201 4.56 3.57 12.40
N VAL A 202 3.41 2.89 12.35
CA VAL A 202 2.41 3.11 11.32
C VAL A 202 1.32 4.02 11.86
N ASP A 203 1.16 5.17 11.22
CA ASP A 203 0.19 6.21 11.58
C ASP A 203 -1.20 5.93 10.99
N GLY A 204 -1.26 5.13 9.92
CA GLY A 204 -2.51 4.80 9.24
C GLY A 204 -2.36 4.53 7.75
N ILE A 205 -3.47 4.66 7.03
CA ILE A 205 -3.56 4.52 5.57
C ILE A 205 -3.72 5.91 4.98
N ALA A 206 -2.77 6.33 4.15
CA ALA A 206 -2.86 7.53 3.34
C ALA A 206 -3.88 7.32 2.22
N LEU A 207 -4.86 8.22 2.14
CA LEU A 207 -5.89 8.24 1.11
C LEU A 207 -5.57 9.33 0.09
N PHE A 208 -5.64 8.97 -1.18
CA PHE A 208 -5.31 9.86 -2.29
C PHE A 208 -6.57 10.23 -3.05
N GLN A 209 -6.58 11.42 -3.64
CA GLN A 209 -7.44 11.73 -4.77
C GLN A 209 -6.53 11.82 -5.97
N ASP A 210 -6.71 10.89 -6.92
CA ASP A 210 -5.78 10.70 -8.03
C ASP A 210 -4.35 10.47 -7.49
N ASP A 211 -3.42 11.40 -7.68
CA ASP A 211 -2.04 11.29 -7.18
C ASP A 211 -1.74 12.13 -5.93
N ARG A 212 -2.73 12.82 -5.35
CA ARG A 212 -2.53 13.75 -4.23
C ARG A 212 -3.03 13.16 -2.93
N TYR A 213 -2.20 13.18 -1.90
CA TYR A 213 -2.61 12.86 -0.54
C TYR A 213 -3.67 13.86 -0.06
N VAL A 214 -4.82 13.36 0.40
CA VAL A 214 -5.93 14.18 0.91
C VAL A 214 -6.09 14.04 2.42
N THR A 215 -6.13 12.79 2.91
CA THR A 215 -6.42 12.50 4.32
C THR A 215 -5.88 11.12 4.71
N LYS A 216 -6.10 10.70 5.95
CA LYS A 216 -5.74 9.36 6.41
C LYS A 216 -6.87 8.63 7.13
N ILE A 217 -6.86 7.30 7.05
CA ILE A 217 -7.50 6.43 8.03
C ILE A 217 -6.49 6.12 9.12
N ASP A 218 -6.86 6.31 10.38
CA ASP A 218 -5.98 6.01 11.50
C ASP A 218 -5.67 4.50 11.60
N SER A 219 -4.46 4.15 12.07
CA SER A 219 -4.04 2.75 12.17
C SER A 219 -4.96 1.90 13.03
N THR A 220 -5.65 2.49 14.01
CA THR A 220 -6.68 1.81 14.81
C THR A 220 -7.88 1.29 14.02
N ARG A 221 -8.14 1.83 12.82
CA ARG A 221 -9.22 1.41 11.90
C ARG A 221 -8.71 0.75 10.62
N ALA A 222 -7.40 0.55 10.48
CA ALA A 222 -6.80 0.02 9.25
C ALA A 222 -7.33 -1.36 8.88
N ILE A 223 -7.53 -2.25 9.85
CA ILE A 223 -8.07 -3.58 9.57
C ILE A 223 -9.53 -3.55 9.08
N ILE A 224 -10.35 -2.64 9.62
CA ILE A 224 -11.75 -2.47 9.17
C ILE A 224 -11.76 -1.84 7.77
N PHE A 225 -10.88 -0.88 7.50
CA PHE A 225 -10.68 -0.38 6.14
C PHE A 225 -10.33 -1.53 5.19
N SER A 226 -9.37 -2.39 5.57
CA SER A 226 -8.93 -3.52 4.75
C SER A 226 -10.05 -4.52 4.49
N LEU A 227 -10.94 -4.78 5.46
CA LEU A 227 -12.15 -5.61 5.27
C LEU A 227 -13.12 -5.04 4.21
N ILE A 228 -13.19 -3.71 4.08
CA ILE A 228 -14.01 -3.04 3.06
C ILE A 228 -13.23 -2.94 1.75
N HIS A 229 -11.91 -2.82 1.76
CA HIS A 229 -11.11 -2.60 0.57
C HIS A 229 -10.87 -3.91 -0.20
N GLN A 230 -10.53 -5.00 0.50
CA GLN A 230 -10.08 -6.26 -0.09
C GLN A 230 -10.51 -7.49 0.72
N GLU A 231 -10.29 -8.68 0.15
CA GLU A 231 -10.40 -9.94 0.88
C GLU A 231 -9.15 -10.16 1.73
N LEU A 232 -9.33 -10.73 2.93
CA LEU A 232 -8.24 -11.06 3.85
C LEU A 232 -8.16 -12.57 4.03
N ASP A 233 -6.94 -13.10 4.04
CA ASP A 233 -6.68 -14.53 4.26
C ASP A 233 -6.11 -14.85 5.65
N ASP A 234 -5.76 -13.82 6.41
CA ASP A 234 -5.33 -13.86 7.80
C ASP A 234 -5.53 -12.48 8.44
N GLY A 235 -5.36 -12.35 9.74
CA GLY A 235 -5.36 -11.05 10.43
C GLY A 235 -5.79 -11.14 11.88
N HIS A 236 -5.63 -10.03 12.58
CA HIS A 236 -6.03 -9.88 13.98
C HIS A 236 -6.94 -8.66 14.13
N ILE A 237 -8.06 -8.84 14.82
CA ILE A 237 -8.97 -7.75 15.12
C ILE A 237 -9.30 -7.76 16.61
N ASN A 238 -9.14 -6.61 17.24
CA ASN A 238 -9.51 -6.40 18.62
C ASN A 238 -10.78 -5.55 18.65
N PHE A 239 -11.79 -6.06 19.35
CA PHE A 239 -13.07 -5.40 19.50
C PHE A 239 -13.30 -5.01 20.95
N ARG A 240 -13.91 -3.85 21.15
CA ARG A 240 -14.34 -3.37 22.46
C ARG A 240 -15.68 -2.68 22.34
N TRP A 241 -16.64 -3.08 23.18
CA TRP A 241 -17.94 -2.44 23.29
C TRP A 241 -18.41 -2.40 24.75
N THR A 242 -19.38 -1.54 25.05
CA THR A 242 -20.01 -1.50 26.37
C THR A 242 -21.00 -2.66 26.50
N GLY A 243 -20.84 -3.50 27.53
CA GLY A 243 -21.74 -4.63 27.78
C GLY A 243 -23.14 -4.20 28.25
N ASN A 244 -24.00 -5.19 28.50
CA ASN A 244 -25.40 -4.98 28.91
C ASN A 244 -25.57 -4.35 30.31
N LYS A 245 -24.53 -4.41 31.16
CA LYS A 245 -24.44 -3.58 32.36
C LYS A 245 -23.58 -2.39 31.97
N GLU A 246 -24.14 -1.18 32.01
CA GLU A 246 -23.60 0.09 31.49
C GLU A 246 -22.18 0.49 32.00
N ALA A 247 -21.49 -0.35 32.77
CA ALA A 247 -20.18 -0.08 33.34
C ALA A 247 -19.07 -1.10 33.01
N ASP A 248 -19.36 -2.27 32.42
CA ASP A 248 -18.33 -3.28 32.13
C ASP A 248 -18.05 -3.37 30.61
N PRO A 249 -16.89 -2.89 30.11
CA PRO A 249 -16.51 -3.07 28.72
C PRO A 249 -16.19 -4.53 28.44
N GLU A 250 -16.81 -5.09 27.40
CA GLU A 250 -16.45 -6.41 26.88
C GLU A 250 -15.34 -6.25 25.83
N PHE A 251 -14.39 -7.20 25.82
CA PHE A 251 -13.30 -7.23 24.86
C PHE A 251 -13.21 -8.60 24.18
N VAL A 252 -13.02 -8.60 22.87
CA VAL A 252 -12.74 -9.81 22.08
C VAL A 252 -11.49 -9.59 21.24
N ALA A 253 -10.51 -10.47 21.40
CA ALA A 253 -9.41 -10.62 20.46
C ALA A 253 -9.73 -11.73 19.46
N PHE A 254 -9.79 -11.38 18.19
CA PHE A 254 -10.08 -12.28 17.07
C PHE A 254 -8.81 -12.48 16.23
N SER A 255 -8.52 -13.72 15.84
CA SER A 255 -7.37 -14.07 14.99
C SER A 255 -7.76 -15.02 13.86
N ASN A 256 -6.79 -15.34 12.99
CA ASN A 256 -6.99 -16.15 11.79
C ASN A 256 -8.14 -15.60 10.95
N VAL A 257 -8.21 -14.27 10.87
CA VAL A 257 -9.33 -13.56 10.26
C VAL A 257 -9.29 -13.77 8.76
N LYS A 258 -10.30 -14.47 8.25
CA LYS A 258 -10.56 -14.58 6.82
C LYS A 258 -11.80 -13.78 6.46
N SER A 259 -11.74 -13.02 5.39
CA SER A 259 -12.87 -12.25 4.91
C SER A 259 -13.15 -12.45 3.43
N SER A 260 -14.41 -12.25 3.07
CA SER A 260 -14.82 -12.04 1.70
C SER A 260 -15.68 -10.80 1.60
N ARG A 261 -15.65 -10.15 0.44
CA ARG A 261 -16.36 -8.90 0.17
C ARG A 261 -17.22 -9.04 -1.08
N LYS A 262 -18.43 -8.50 -1.03
CA LYS A 262 -19.29 -8.34 -2.21
C LYS A 262 -19.86 -6.94 -2.29
N LEU A 263 -19.78 -6.35 -3.48
CA LEU A 263 -20.45 -5.10 -3.83
C LEU A 263 -21.62 -5.38 -4.77
N ASN A 264 -22.81 -4.85 -4.43
CA ASN A 264 -23.98 -4.91 -5.29
C ASN A 264 -24.55 -3.51 -5.52
N VAL A 265 -24.58 -3.08 -6.77
CA VAL A 265 -25.13 -1.79 -7.17
C VAL A 265 -26.60 -1.93 -7.54
N LYS A 266 -27.41 -0.99 -7.07
CA LYS A 266 -28.79 -0.77 -7.50
C LYS A 266 -28.89 0.67 -7.98
N HIS A 267 -29.46 0.89 -9.16
CA HIS A 267 -29.75 2.21 -9.68
C HIS A 267 -31.07 2.16 -10.46
N ASP A 268 -31.78 3.29 -10.52
CA ASP A 268 -32.88 3.48 -11.46
C ASP A 268 -32.31 4.13 -12.72
N PRO A 269 -32.44 3.52 -13.92
CA PRO A 269 -31.92 4.08 -15.19
C PRO A 269 -32.40 5.51 -15.51
N LYS A 270 -33.49 5.97 -14.88
CA LYS A 270 -34.02 7.33 -15.07
C LYS A 270 -33.45 8.36 -14.10
N SER A 271 -32.61 7.94 -13.16
CA SER A 271 -31.98 8.78 -12.13
C SER A 271 -30.47 8.59 -12.11
N LYS A 272 -29.73 9.56 -11.59
CA LYS A 272 -28.29 9.41 -11.31
C LYS A 272 -28.03 8.91 -9.88
N ASP A 273 -29.06 8.34 -9.24
CA ASP A 273 -28.98 7.91 -7.85
C ASP A 273 -28.55 6.44 -7.77
N PHE A 274 -27.40 6.22 -7.14
CA PHE A 274 -26.85 4.89 -6.91
C PHE A 274 -27.03 4.48 -5.45
N THR A 275 -27.42 3.22 -5.24
CA THR A 275 -27.32 2.54 -3.95
C THR A 275 -26.33 1.39 -4.05
N VAL A 276 -25.24 1.45 -3.30
CA VAL A 276 -24.24 0.39 -3.23
C VAL A 276 -24.39 -0.37 -1.91
N ASN A 277 -24.54 -1.69 -2.00
CA ASN A 277 -24.60 -2.55 -0.83
C ASN A 277 -23.26 -3.26 -0.68
N ILE A 278 -22.55 -2.97 0.41
CA ILE A 278 -21.29 -3.62 0.77
C ILE A 278 -21.61 -4.75 1.75
N SER A 279 -21.31 -5.98 1.37
CA SER A 279 -21.44 -7.14 2.24
C SER A 279 -20.07 -7.70 2.55
N VAL A 280 -19.71 -7.74 3.84
CA VAL A 280 -18.44 -8.30 4.32
C VAL A 280 -18.76 -9.51 5.19
N LYS A 281 -18.21 -10.67 4.83
CA LYS A 281 -18.24 -11.85 5.68
C LYS A 281 -16.89 -12.01 6.36
N VAL A 282 -16.89 -12.16 7.68
CA VAL A 282 -15.68 -12.33 8.50
C VAL A 282 -15.76 -13.67 9.22
N LYS A 283 -14.70 -14.44 9.15
CA LYS A 283 -14.56 -15.71 9.86
C LYS A 283 -13.26 -15.69 10.65
N GLY A 284 -13.25 -16.19 11.87
CA GLY A 284 -12.02 -16.22 12.68
C GLY A 284 -12.19 -16.98 13.98
N SER A 285 -11.16 -16.90 14.81
CA SER A 285 -11.10 -17.60 16.09
C SER A 285 -11.03 -16.59 17.24
N ILE A 286 -11.74 -16.84 18.34
CA ILE A 286 -11.56 -16.08 19.58
C ILE A 286 -10.27 -16.55 20.23
N LEU A 287 -9.31 -15.63 20.41
CA LEU A 287 -8.12 -15.85 21.23
C LEU A 287 -8.35 -15.48 22.69
N GLU A 288 -9.10 -14.40 22.91
CA GLU A 288 -9.39 -13.89 24.25
C GLU A 288 -10.78 -13.26 24.26
N TYR A 289 -11.52 -13.54 25.33
CA TYR A 289 -12.78 -12.86 25.63
C TYR A 289 -12.75 -12.40 27.09
N LEU A 290 -12.79 -11.08 27.29
CA LEU A 290 -12.93 -10.47 28.61
C LEU A 290 -14.36 -9.97 28.75
N GLY A 291 -15.25 -10.88 29.15
CA GLY A 291 -16.63 -10.58 29.48
C GLY A 291 -17.19 -11.66 30.41
N ASN A 292 -18.49 -11.58 30.72
CA ASN A 292 -19.12 -12.45 31.73
C ASN A 292 -19.82 -13.69 31.15
N LYS A 293 -19.64 -13.96 29.86
CA LYS A 293 -20.31 -15.05 29.13
C LYS A 293 -19.38 -16.23 28.89
N SER A 294 -19.92 -17.44 28.94
CA SER A 294 -19.18 -18.64 28.56
C SER A 294 -19.20 -18.80 27.04
N ILE A 295 -18.04 -18.69 26.39
CA ILE A 295 -17.89 -18.85 24.93
C ILE A 295 -18.11 -20.29 24.45
N ARG A 296 -18.32 -21.25 25.36
CA ARG A 296 -18.67 -22.65 25.05
C ARG A 296 -20.12 -22.80 24.63
N GLU A 297 -21.01 -21.92 25.09
CA GLU A 297 -22.43 -21.95 24.79
C GLU A 297 -22.71 -21.31 23.42
N ASN A 298 -23.54 -21.98 22.59
CA ASN A 298 -23.88 -21.50 21.26
C ASN A 298 -24.57 -20.14 21.31
N GLU A 299 -25.46 -19.94 22.27
CA GLU A 299 -26.24 -18.72 22.45
C GLU A 299 -25.34 -17.52 22.78
N ASN A 300 -24.30 -17.73 23.60
CA ASN A 300 -23.33 -16.70 23.93
C ASN A 300 -22.43 -16.37 22.73
N ARG A 301 -22.03 -17.36 21.92
CA ARG A 301 -21.28 -17.11 20.67
C ARG A 301 -22.13 -16.32 19.67
N ALA A 302 -23.38 -16.69 19.46
CA ALA A 302 -24.30 -15.96 18.59
C ALA A 302 -24.54 -14.52 19.07
N TYR A 303 -24.55 -14.29 20.39
CA TYR A 303 -24.57 -12.93 20.95
C TYR A 303 -23.29 -12.15 20.59
N ILE A 304 -22.11 -12.75 20.76
CA ILE A 304 -20.83 -12.11 20.41
C ILE A 304 -20.77 -11.81 18.91
N GLU A 305 -21.11 -12.77 18.05
CA GLU A 305 -21.17 -12.58 16.58
C GLU A 305 -22.04 -11.39 16.22
N ARG A 306 -23.25 -11.30 16.77
CA ARG A 306 -24.15 -10.18 16.52
C ARG A 306 -23.57 -8.83 17.01
N LYS A 307 -22.87 -8.81 18.14
CA LYS A 307 -22.18 -7.60 18.61
C LYS A 307 -21.02 -7.19 17.73
N LEU A 308 -20.28 -8.15 17.20
CA LEU A 308 -19.22 -7.90 16.22
C LEU A 308 -19.79 -7.40 14.88
N GLU A 309 -20.92 -7.97 14.43
CA GLU A 309 -21.64 -7.50 13.25
C GLU A 309 -22.10 -6.05 13.40
N GLU A 310 -22.80 -5.72 14.49
CA GLU A 310 -23.23 -4.34 14.79
C GLU A 310 -22.05 -3.37 14.82
N TYR A 311 -20.94 -3.75 15.46
CA TYR A 311 -19.73 -2.94 15.53
C TYR A 311 -19.12 -2.70 14.15
N LEU A 312 -18.96 -3.76 13.35
CA LEU A 312 -18.38 -3.68 12.02
C LEU A 312 -19.27 -2.86 11.08
N GLU A 313 -20.59 -3.08 11.08
CA GLU A 313 -21.53 -2.32 10.26
C GLU A 313 -21.41 -0.82 10.51
N HIS A 314 -21.45 -0.42 11.78
CA HIS A 314 -21.30 0.98 12.16
C HIS A 314 -19.93 1.56 11.77
N ASP A 315 -18.83 0.83 11.99
CA ASP A 315 -17.51 1.33 11.59
C ASP A 315 -17.32 1.40 10.08
N MET A 316 -17.86 0.43 9.33
CA MET A 316 -17.84 0.45 7.86
C MET A 316 -18.61 1.66 7.32
N GLU A 317 -19.82 1.93 7.81
CA GLU A 317 -20.60 3.11 7.42
C GLU A 317 -19.86 4.41 7.73
N ARG A 318 -19.22 4.52 8.90
CA ARG A 318 -18.43 5.69 9.26
C ARG A 318 -17.22 5.89 8.35
N LEU A 319 -16.54 4.81 7.98
CA LEU A 319 -15.41 4.86 7.05
C LEU A 319 -15.85 5.28 5.65
N VAL A 320 -16.93 4.72 5.11
CA VAL A 320 -17.48 5.12 3.81
C VAL A 320 -17.93 6.57 3.84
N ALA A 321 -18.65 7.01 4.86
CA ALA A 321 -19.06 8.40 4.98
C ALA A 321 -17.85 9.35 5.11
N PHE A 322 -16.76 8.90 5.74
CA PHE A 322 -15.52 9.66 5.83
C PHE A 322 -14.87 9.83 4.46
N THR A 323 -14.74 8.75 3.68
CA THR A 323 -14.15 8.80 2.35
C THR A 323 -15.01 9.64 1.38
N GLN A 324 -16.34 9.54 1.46
CA GLN A 324 -17.29 10.41 0.73
C GLN A 324 -17.14 11.90 1.05
N ARG A 325 -17.01 12.27 2.33
CA ARG A 325 -16.77 13.67 2.75
C ARG A 325 -15.47 14.25 2.22
N HIS A 326 -14.46 13.40 2.01
CA HIS A 326 -13.17 13.79 1.45
C HIS A 326 -13.10 13.62 -0.07
N ASN A 327 -14.18 13.15 -0.70
CA ASN A 327 -14.26 12.85 -2.14
C ASN A 327 -13.17 11.89 -2.67
N VAL A 328 -12.83 10.89 -1.85
CA VAL A 328 -11.83 9.86 -2.16
C VAL A 328 -12.50 8.50 -2.20
N ASP A 329 -12.51 7.80 -3.33
CA ASP A 329 -13.08 6.46 -3.47
C ASP A 329 -12.03 5.35 -3.35
N SER A 330 -11.43 5.23 -2.17
CA SER A 330 -10.49 4.15 -1.89
C SER A 330 -11.16 2.78 -1.68
N PHE A 331 -12.47 2.65 -1.86
CA PHE A 331 -13.16 1.36 -1.75
C PHE A 331 -13.54 0.78 -3.10
N GLY A 332 -13.37 1.51 -4.20
CA GLY A 332 -13.73 1.05 -5.53
C GLY A 332 -15.24 0.98 -5.74
N LEU A 333 -16.01 1.88 -5.13
CA LEU A 333 -17.45 1.94 -5.38
C LEU A 333 -17.73 2.35 -6.83
N GLY A 334 -16.89 3.21 -7.40
CA GLY A 334 -16.94 3.65 -8.77
C GLY A 334 -16.69 2.51 -9.74
N LYS A 335 -15.75 1.62 -9.45
CA LYS A 335 -15.56 0.37 -10.19
C LYS A 335 -16.83 -0.47 -10.23
N ALA A 336 -17.50 -0.62 -9.08
CA ALA A 336 -18.75 -1.37 -9.00
C ALA A 336 -19.88 -0.69 -9.79
N VAL A 337 -19.99 0.64 -9.72
CA VAL A 337 -20.97 1.41 -10.47
C VAL A 337 -20.70 1.35 -11.98
N ARG A 338 -19.45 1.58 -12.40
CA ARG A 338 -18.97 1.44 -13.78
C ARG A 338 -19.34 0.08 -14.37
N ASN A 339 -19.12 -1.00 -13.61
CA ASN A 339 -19.46 -2.36 -14.06
C ASN A 339 -20.98 -2.63 -14.14
N SER A 340 -21.82 -1.74 -13.60
CA SER A 340 -23.28 -1.83 -13.67
C SER A 340 -23.90 -0.98 -14.79
N LEU A 341 -23.09 -0.17 -15.47
CA LEU A 341 -23.50 0.78 -16.52
C LEU A 341 -22.91 0.37 -17.86
N ASP A 342 -23.48 0.92 -18.95
CA ASP A 342 -22.81 0.88 -20.25
C ASP A 342 -21.66 1.91 -20.36
N TYR A 343 -20.90 1.83 -21.44
CA TYR A 343 -19.71 2.67 -21.64
C TYR A 343 -20.05 4.17 -21.76
N GLU A 344 -21.14 4.53 -22.44
CA GLU A 344 -21.50 5.94 -22.66
C GLU A 344 -22.11 6.56 -21.39
N GLU A 345 -22.88 5.77 -20.63
CA GLU A 345 -23.38 6.14 -19.31
C GLU A 345 -22.24 6.44 -18.35
N TRP A 346 -21.24 5.56 -18.23
CA TRP A 346 -20.07 5.81 -17.39
C TRP A 346 -19.28 7.04 -17.85
N LYS A 347 -19.01 7.16 -19.15
CA LYS A 347 -18.20 8.25 -19.70
C LYS A 347 -18.86 9.62 -19.54
N SER A 348 -20.19 9.68 -19.53
CA SER A 348 -20.96 10.90 -19.27
C SER A 348 -21.14 11.21 -17.79
N LEU A 349 -20.76 10.29 -16.89
CA LEU A 349 -20.84 10.44 -15.45
C LEU A 349 -19.53 11.01 -14.90
N ASN A 350 -19.59 12.21 -14.30
CA ASN A 350 -18.48 12.68 -13.47
C ASN A 350 -18.54 11.97 -12.11
N TRP A 351 -17.75 10.91 -11.94
CA TRP A 351 -17.74 10.12 -10.71
C TRP A 351 -17.43 10.97 -9.47
N ARG A 352 -16.59 12.00 -9.58
CA ARG A 352 -16.24 12.88 -8.46
C ARG A 352 -17.41 13.72 -7.95
N ASP A 353 -18.41 13.99 -8.80
CA ASP A 353 -19.61 14.72 -8.40
C ASP A 353 -20.66 13.78 -7.79
N VAL A 354 -20.69 12.52 -8.23
CA VAL A 354 -21.68 11.53 -7.83
C VAL A 354 -21.27 10.75 -6.59
N TYR A 355 -19.98 10.45 -6.42
CA TYR A 355 -19.45 9.65 -5.32
C TYR A 355 -19.95 10.11 -3.93
N PRO A 356 -19.96 11.42 -3.59
CA PRO A 356 -20.44 11.89 -2.30
C PRO A 356 -21.94 11.65 -2.04
N THR A 357 -22.75 11.48 -3.09
CA THR A 357 -24.22 11.32 -2.98
C THR A 357 -24.68 9.86 -3.04
N VAL A 358 -23.78 8.93 -3.36
CA VAL A 358 -24.09 7.49 -3.42
C VAL A 358 -24.59 7.02 -2.05
N LYS A 359 -25.77 6.40 -2.02
CA LYS A 359 -26.27 5.76 -0.80
C LYS A 359 -25.51 4.45 -0.59
N VAL A 360 -24.86 4.28 0.54
CA VAL A 360 -24.13 3.05 0.86
C VAL A 360 -24.77 2.36 2.06
N ASN A 361 -25.09 1.07 1.90
CA ASN A 361 -25.54 0.22 2.99
C ASN A 361 -24.46 -0.83 3.26
N CYS A 362 -24.03 -0.94 4.52
CA CYS A 362 -23.03 -1.92 4.92
C CYS A 362 -23.70 -3.06 5.69
N LYS A 363 -23.32 -4.30 5.37
CA LYS A 363 -23.77 -5.50 6.09
C LYS A 363 -22.56 -6.35 6.45
N ALA A 364 -22.43 -6.70 7.73
CA ALA A 364 -21.44 -7.64 8.21
C ALA A 364 -22.11 -9.00 8.48
N THR A 365 -21.33 -10.07 8.36
CA THR A 365 -21.67 -11.38 8.89
C THR A 365 -20.43 -11.96 9.55
N VAL A 366 -20.53 -12.31 10.82
CA VAL A 366 -19.38 -12.81 11.59
C VAL A 366 -19.61 -14.28 11.98
N GLU A 367 -18.59 -15.11 11.81
CA GLU A 367 -18.62 -16.53 12.12
C GLU A 367 -17.41 -16.90 13.00
N ILE A 368 -17.67 -17.28 14.24
CA ILE A 368 -16.65 -17.80 15.18
C ILE A 368 -16.41 -19.27 14.84
N ARG A 369 -15.24 -19.57 14.29
CA ARG A 369 -14.84 -20.93 13.90
C ARG A 369 -14.28 -21.75 15.05
N ASP A 370 -13.53 -21.09 15.91
CA ASP A 370 -12.85 -21.70 17.05
C ASP A 370 -12.77 -20.67 18.18
N TYR A 371 -12.63 -21.14 19.41
CA TYR A 371 -12.46 -20.34 20.61
C TYR A 371 -11.32 -20.88 21.49
N GLY A 372 -10.47 -21.75 20.92
CA GLY A 372 -9.34 -22.38 21.59
C GLY A 372 -9.76 -23.45 22.59
N LEU A 373 -8.76 -24.11 23.19
CA LEU A 373 -8.97 -25.05 24.29
C LEU A 373 -9.28 -24.28 25.57
N VAL A 374 -10.54 -23.95 25.79
CA VAL A 374 -11.03 -23.55 27.11
C VAL A 374 -11.06 -24.82 27.96
N LYS A 375 -10.32 -24.91 29.07
CA LYS A 375 -10.42 -26.01 30.06
C LYS A 375 -11.52 -25.73 31.06
#